data_AF-A0AAV4SQP7-F1
#
_entry.id   AF-A0AAV4SQP7-F1
#
_cell.length_a   1.000
_cell.length_b   1.000
_cell.length_c   1.000
_cell.angle_alpha   90.00
_cell.angle_beta   90.00
_cell.angle_gamma   90.00
#
_symmetry.space_group_name_H-M   'P 1'
#
loop_
_entity.id
_entity.type
_entity.pdbx_description
1 polymer ?
#
loop_
_entity_poly.entity_id
_entity_poly.type
_entity_poly.pdbx_seq_one_letter_code
_entity_poly.pdbx_strand_id
1 'polypeptide(L)'
;MSGEEPAAAVATVRDPRHDYLGELVQIVLRCSEEKWVKLLQVEENRTQLTNHFLDDPNGEVIFVAEASGGLLHLYSSSANLPFAAGKQQKAAYFLKVPGAVATAENMRQVISCGDLFSSTVEQLQAFLDYAVIPILCNPACHEGWAKEQAKDLLTNVRSLRSVVARGVAQSKNHVIISVPPIQPFKASAFTRGNNPLPVEEAREAWMQETVSVLESSVRHWSEQVSEVLAEGLHPGKLYPQPSDYYKFFCRRGKSLRFVRQQLRSESLEIVTDILQSRNSPGDTELKDLIKKVEDGVTEAEEIQKHLFPLHRRCKDLEAKDLPRLRKHLVDGLMRMVQEAVSHSSVLQMPHNDAIVSKLYSSVSHILTRLSQQFLDGATMFRGELDDSEQRLDLVLSVMDYMRDSRMSNTILERHDRLEMFVQRLKAIKIVFETSSAFLRLAKTEVGGIHGHVTAIQIKQIYDEFQEQLVTFDKCPYDVLEPDAEA
;
A
#
# COMPACT_ATOMS: atom_id res chain seq x y z
N MET A 1 -12.37 76.64 -1.09
CA MET A 1 -11.78 76.91 0.23
C MET A 1 -12.45 75.93 1.19
N SER A 2 -12.13 74.64 1.07
CA SER A 2 -11.08 73.95 1.84
C SER A 2 -11.48 73.83 3.31
N GLY A 3 -12.02 72.65 3.64
CA GLY A 3 -12.29 72.19 5.00
C GLY A 3 -12.38 70.68 4.95
N GLU A 4 -11.23 70.03 4.83
CA GLU A 4 -11.07 68.60 5.07
C GLU A 4 -11.49 68.31 6.52
N GLU A 5 -12.54 67.50 6.69
CA GLU A 5 -12.76 66.76 7.93
C GLU A 5 -11.71 65.65 8.04
N PRO A 6 -11.10 65.44 9.22
CA PRO A 6 -10.06 64.44 9.36
C PRO A 6 -10.67 63.04 9.28
N ALA A 7 -10.08 62.22 8.40
CA ALA A 7 -10.33 60.80 8.30
C ALA A 7 -10.27 60.15 9.70
N ALA A 8 -11.41 59.65 10.16
CA ALA A 8 -11.49 58.78 11.32
C ALA A 8 -10.62 57.54 11.06
N ALA A 9 -9.48 57.48 11.74
CA ALA A 9 -8.64 56.29 11.80
C ALA A 9 -9.47 55.15 12.39
N VAL A 10 -9.87 54.20 11.55
CA VAL A 10 -10.38 52.90 11.96
C VAL A 10 -9.19 52.14 12.55
N ALA A 11 -8.94 52.35 13.84
CA ALA A 11 -8.07 51.51 14.62
C ALA A 11 -8.71 50.12 14.70
N THR A 12 -8.24 49.17 13.89
CA THR A 12 -8.55 47.76 14.04
C THR A 12 -8.12 47.33 15.45
N VAL A 13 -9.08 47.12 16.34
CA VAL A 13 -8.86 46.63 17.70
C VAL A 13 -8.15 45.27 17.60
N ARG A 14 -6.85 45.24 17.93
CA ARG A 14 -6.10 43.98 18.10
C ARG A 14 -6.66 43.27 19.33
N ASP A 15 -7.21 42.07 19.12
CA ASP A 15 -7.65 41.22 20.23
C ASP A 15 -6.40 40.54 20.83
N PRO A 16 -6.05 40.80 22.11
CA PRO A 16 -4.88 40.20 22.75
C PRO A 16 -4.93 38.67 22.78
N ARG A 17 -6.13 38.08 22.63
CA ARG A 17 -6.33 36.63 22.53
C ARG A 17 -5.76 36.06 21.23
N HIS A 18 -5.84 36.81 20.13
CA HIS A 18 -5.27 36.39 18.84
C HIS A 18 -3.75 36.47 18.84
N ASP A 19 -3.19 37.45 19.55
CA ASP A 19 -1.74 37.59 19.70
C ASP A 19 -1.16 36.42 20.50
N TYR A 20 -1.81 36.02 21.61
CA TYR A 20 -1.39 34.86 22.41
C TYR A 20 -1.40 33.55 21.60
N LEU A 21 -2.45 33.28 20.82
CA LEU A 21 -2.48 32.10 19.96
C LEU A 21 -1.43 32.19 18.84
N GLY A 22 -1.22 33.38 18.29
CA GLY A 22 -0.20 33.63 17.27
C GLY A 22 1.21 33.31 17.74
N GLU A 23 1.58 33.71 18.96
CA GLU A 23 2.88 33.37 19.56
C GLU A 23 3.06 31.85 19.67
N LEU A 24 2.03 31.12 20.11
CA LEU A 24 2.06 29.67 20.21
C LEU A 24 2.18 29.00 18.83
N VAL A 25 1.42 29.48 17.83
CA VAL A 25 1.52 28.99 16.46
C VAL A 25 2.92 29.21 15.88
N GLN A 26 3.52 30.37 16.12
CA GLN A 26 4.89 30.66 15.68
C GLN A 26 5.91 29.71 16.28
N ILE A 27 5.79 29.40 17.57
CA ILE A 27 6.69 28.45 18.24
C ILE A 27 6.48 27.02 17.70
N VAL A 28 5.22 26.60 17.57
CA VAL A 28 4.87 25.23 17.18
C VAL A 28 5.18 24.96 15.71
N LEU A 29 4.77 25.84 14.80
CA LEU A 29 4.94 25.69 13.35
C LEU A 29 6.24 26.29 12.81
N ARG A 30 7.00 27.03 13.64
CA ARG A 30 8.22 27.75 13.22
C ARG A 30 7.98 28.68 12.03
N CYS A 31 6.82 29.32 11.98
CA CYS A 31 6.42 30.24 10.93
C CYS A 31 6.64 31.71 11.32
N SER A 32 6.74 32.62 10.34
CA SER A 32 6.83 34.06 10.62
C SER A 32 5.49 34.63 11.11
N GLU A 33 5.55 35.67 11.93
CA GLU A 33 4.38 36.43 12.39
C GLU A 33 3.54 36.96 11.21
N GLU A 34 4.18 37.35 10.11
CA GLU A 34 3.49 37.80 8.89
C GLU A 34 2.50 36.76 8.34
N LYS A 35 2.79 35.46 8.46
CA LYS A 35 1.88 34.39 8.01
C LYS A 35 0.64 34.31 8.89
N TRP A 36 0.80 34.51 10.21
CA TRP A 36 -0.31 34.54 11.16
C TRP A 36 -1.21 35.77 10.93
N VAL A 37 -0.61 36.94 10.72
CA VAL A 37 -1.34 38.16 10.41
C VAL A 37 -2.14 38.01 9.11
N LYS A 38 -1.56 37.40 8.06
CA LYS A 38 -2.27 37.10 6.80
C LYS A 38 -3.46 36.15 6.98
N LEU A 39 -3.36 35.18 7.90
CA LEU A 39 -4.48 34.29 8.22
C LEU A 39 -5.64 35.05 8.87
N LEU A 40 -5.33 35.99 9.79
CA LEU A 40 -6.32 36.80 10.49
C LEU A 40 -6.95 37.91 9.64
N GLN A 41 -6.31 38.30 8.51
CA GLN A 41 -6.89 39.23 7.54
C GLN A 41 -8.12 38.66 6.82
N VAL A 42 -8.28 37.33 6.81
CA VAL A 42 -9.47 36.66 6.27
C VAL A 42 -10.57 36.69 7.33
N GLU A 43 -11.68 37.39 7.06
CA GLU A 43 -12.77 37.57 8.03
C GLU A 43 -13.41 36.26 8.50
N GLU A 44 -13.51 35.27 7.62
CA GLU A 44 -14.03 33.93 7.94
C GLU A 44 -13.18 33.24 9.02
N ASN A 45 -11.85 33.28 8.88
CA ASN A 45 -10.91 32.72 9.86
C ASN A 45 -11.03 33.42 11.22
N ARG A 46 -11.14 34.75 11.21
CA ARG A 46 -11.30 35.54 12.45
C ARG A 46 -12.61 35.20 13.16
N THR A 47 -13.69 35.03 12.40
CA THR A 47 -15.00 34.63 12.91
C THR A 47 -14.96 33.22 13.48
N GLN A 48 -14.28 32.29 12.81
CA GLN A 48 -14.08 30.92 13.28
C GLN A 48 -13.27 30.87 14.58
N LEU A 49 -12.20 31.65 14.68
CA LEU A 49 -11.36 31.68 15.87
C LEU A 49 -12.06 32.36 17.06
N THR A 50 -12.66 33.54 16.85
CA THR A 50 -13.30 34.30 17.93
C THR A 50 -14.66 33.74 18.31
N ASN A 51 -15.59 33.65 17.37
CA ASN A 51 -16.98 33.35 17.70
C ASN A 51 -17.20 31.86 17.95
N HIS A 52 -16.56 30.99 17.16
CA HIS A 52 -16.80 29.54 17.23
C HIS A 52 -15.84 28.79 18.16
N PHE A 53 -14.64 29.31 18.41
CA PHE A 53 -13.68 28.65 19.30
C PHE A 53 -13.50 29.37 20.64
N LEU A 54 -13.26 30.69 20.66
CA LEU A 54 -13.02 31.41 21.92
C LEU A 54 -14.32 31.66 22.70
N ASP A 55 -15.35 32.17 22.03
CA ASP A 55 -16.57 32.68 22.67
C ASP A 55 -17.68 31.62 22.84
N ASP A 56 -17.76 30.61 21.97
CA ASP A 56 -18.75 29.52 22.06
C ASP A 56 -18.32 28.45 23.09
N PRO A 57 -19.09 28.20 24.17
CA PRO A 57 -18.78 27.14 25.15
C PRO A 57 -18.65 25.72 24.55
N ASN A 58 -19.21 25.47 23.36
CA ASN A 58 -19.14 24.19 22.66
C ASN A 58 -17.92 24.05 21.72
N GLY A 59 -17.10 25.10 21.58
CA GLY A 59 -15.89 25.08 20.75
C GLY A 59 -14.74 24.29 21.38
N GLU A 60 -14.68 22.96 21.18
CA GLU A 60 -13.70 22.10 21.87
C GLU A 60 -12.28 22.14 21.28
N VAL A 61 -12.15 22.17 19.95
CA VAL A 61 -10.85 22.09 19.27
C VAL A 61 -10.79 22.90 17.99
N ILE A 62 -9.64 23.53 17.75
CA ILE A 62 -9.30 24.15 16.47
C ILE A 62 -7.87 23.79 16.07
N PHE A 63 -7.64 23.64 14.77
CA PHE A 63 -6.34 23.31 14.20
C PHE A 63 -5.83 24.42 13.29
N VAL A 64 -4.52 24.63 13.28
CA VAL A 64 -3.81 25.53 12.39
C VAL A 64 -2.78 24.72 11.61
N ALA A 65 -2.84 24.73 10.29
CA ALA A 65 -1.88 24.01 9.45
C ALA A 65 -1.47 24.82 8.22
N GLU A 66 -0.27 24.55 7.71
CA GLU A 66 0.23 25.15 6.47
C GLU A 66 -0.23 24.33 5.26
N ALA A 67 -0.95 24.97 4.34
CA ALA A 67 -1.41 24.36 3.10
C ALA A 67 -0.29 24.32 2.03
N SER A 68 -0.52 23.59 0.94
CA SER A 68 0.44 23.34 -0.16
C SER A 68 1.05 24.61 -0.81
N GLY A 69 0.43 25.78 -0.60
CA GLY A 69 0.90 27.09 -1.08
C GLY A 69 1.69 27.92 -0.06
N GLY A 70 2.01 27.38 1.13
CA GLY A 70 2.79 28.06 2.16
C GLY A 70 1.99 29.06 3.03
N LEU A 71 0.66 29.08 2.86
CA LEU A 71 -0.28 29.87 3.64
C LEU A 71 -0.85 29.04 4.80
N LEU A 72 -1.09 29.69 5.93
CA LEU A 72 -1.75 29.07 7.08
C LEU A 72 -3.28 29.09 6.88
N HIS A 73 -3.94 28.02 7.31
CA HIS A 73 -5.40 27.91 7.34
C HIS A 73 -5.88 27.38 8.69
N LEU A 74 -7.10 27.77 9.07
CA LEU A 74 -7.82 27.21 10.22
C LEU A 74 -8.67 26.02 9.78
N TYR A 75 -8.67 24.98 10.60
CA TYR A 75 -9.51 23.80 10.41
C TYR A 75 -10.32 23.54 11.67
N SER A 76 -11.62 23.33 11.48
CA SER A 76 -12.53 22.92 12.55
C SER A 76 -12.32 21.45 12.90
N SER A 77 -12.85 21.02 14.06
CA SER A 77 -12.88 19.62 14.51
C SER A 77 -13.39 18.62 13.45
N SER A 78 -14.35 19.04 12.62
CA SER A 78 -14.97 18.20 11.58
C SER A 78 -14.26 18.24 10.22
N ALA A 79 -13.25 19.10 10.04
CA ALA A 79 -12.58 19.27 8.75
C ALA A 79 -11.36 18.34 8.63
N ASN A 80 -11.18 17.74 7.46
CA ASN A 80 -9.97 16.98 7.16
C ASN A 80 -8.77 17.92 7.13
N LEU A 81 -7.74 17.61 7.91
CA LEU A 81 -6.47 18.32 7.88
C LEU A 81 -5.81 18.18 6.49
N PRO A 82 -5.06 19.20 6.03
CA PRO A 82 -4.47 19.24 4.69
C PRO A 82 -3.20 18.38 4.59
N PHE A 83 -3.17 17.25 5.28
CA PHE A 83 -2.04 16.33 5.30
C PHE A 83 -1.99 15.58 3.96
N ALA A 84 -1.03 15.96 3.12
CA ALA A 84 -0.71 15.29 1.88
C ALA A 84 0.21 14.09 2.15
N ALA A 85 -0.14 12.95 1.54
CA ALA A 85 0.66 11.73 1.64
C ALA A 85 2.11 11.99 1.17
N GLY A 86 3.08 11.58 1.99
CA GLY A 86 4.51 11.68 1.67
C GLY A 86 5.17 13.03 1.98
N LYS A 87 4.44 14.04 2.49
CA LYS A 87 5.04 15.28 3.03
C LYS A 87 5.02 15.26 4.55
N GLN A 88 6.15 15.61 5.17
CA GLN A 88 6.23 15.90 6.60
C GLN A 88 5.56 17.26 6.82
N GLN A 89 4.30 17.25 7.26
CA GLN A 89 3.53 18.44 7.57
C GLN A 89 3.25 18.46 9.08
N LYS A 90 3.11 19.67 9.60
CA LYS A 90 2.86 19.93 11.01
C LYS A 90 1.62 20.81 11.14
N ALA A 91 0.77 20.48 12.10
CA ALA A 91 -0.35 21.29 12.54
C ALA A 91 -0.20 21.63 14.02
N ALA A 92 -0.64 22.81 14.42
CA ALA A 92 -0.86 23.15 15.82
C ALA A 92 -2.33 22.91 16.14
N TYR A 93 -2.63 22.34 17.30
CA TYR A 93 -4.00 22.21 17.78
C TYR A 93 -4.15 22.93 19.11
N PHE A 94 -5.35 23.46 19.34
CA PHE A 94 -5.74 24.11 20.58
C PHE A 94 -6.99 23.43 21.12
N LEU A 95 -6.88 22.88 22.34
CA LEU A 95 -7.97 22.25 23.07
C LEU A 95 -8.49 23.23 24.10
N LYS A 96 -9.80 23.41 24.15
CA LYS A 96 -10.47 24.22 25.17
C LYS A 96 -11.14 23.33 26.21
N VAL A 97 -11.05 23.71 27.48
CA VAL A 97 -11.80 23.03 28.55
C VAL A 97 -13.31 23.07 28.23
N PRO A 98 -14.02 21.92 28.27
CA PRO A 98 -15.44 21.85 27.92
C PRO A 98 -16.29 22.81 28.75
N GLY A 99 -17.15 23.60 28.09
CA GLY A 99 -18.08 24.53 28.73
C GLY A 99 -17.48 25.86 29.19
N ALA A 100 -16.19 26.12 28.95
CA ALA A 100 -15.53 27.38 29.31
C ALA A 100 -15.45 28.36 28.13
N VAL A 101 -15.55 29.66 28.43
CA VAL A 101 -15.31 30.76 27.47
C VAL A 101 -13.91 31.31 27.67
N ALA A 102 -13.16 31.52 26.58
CA ALA A 102 -11.78 31.99 26.62
C ALA A 102 -11.71 33.53 26.61
N THR A 103 -11.47 34.12 27.78
CA THR A 103 -11.22 35.55 27.99
C THR A 103 -9.71 35.84 28.03
N ALA A 104 -9.31 37.08 27.79
CA ALA A 104 -7.90 37.48 27.78
C ALA A 104 -7.12 37.13 29.07
N GLU A 105 -7.83 36.99 30.20
CA GLU A 105 -7.24 36.66 31.49
C GLU A 105 -7.15 35.15 31.77
N ASN A 106 -8.08 34.34 31.22
CA ASN A 106 -8.18 32.90 31.54
C ASN A 106 -7.59 31.97 30.46
N MET A 107 -7.18 32.51 29.30
CA MET A 107 -6.71 31.71 28.15
C MET A 107 -5.60 30.72 28.50
N ARG A 108 -4.68 31.09 29.39
CA ARG A 108 -3.56 30.21 29.81
C ARG A 108 -4.01 29.00 30.61
N GLN A 109 -5.17 29.07 31.26
CA GLN A 109 -5.74 28.00 32.09
C GLN A 109 -6.74 27.15 31.31
N VAL A 110 -7.44 27.78 30.36
CA VAL A 110 -8.57 27.18 29.63
C VAL A 110 -8.14 26.56 28.29
N ILE A 111 -7.04 27.01 27.69
CA ILE A 111 -6.56 26.52 26.39
C ILE A 111 -5.25 25.74 26.55
N SER A 112 -5.24 24.49 26.11
CA SER A 112 -4.05 23.67 25.96
C SER A 112 -3.61 23.64 24.50
N CYS A 113 -2.30 23.73 24.25
CA CYS A 113 -1.73 23.69 22.90
C CYS A 113 -0.89 22.43 22.73
N GLY A 114 -0.92 21.84 21.54
CA GLY A 114 0.00 20.79 21.15
C GLY A 114 0.23 20.76 19.64
N ASP A 115 1.11 19.87 19.20
CA ASP A 115 1.43 19.68 17.80
C ASP A 115 0.99 18.31 17.28
N LEU A 116 0.63 18.29 16.00
CA LEU A 116 0.20 17.10 15.28
C LEU A 116 0.98 16.98 13.97
N PHE A 117 1.65 15.85 13.76
CA PHE A 117 2.40 15.58 12.54
C PHE A 117 1.55 14.80 11.52
N SER A 118 1.92 14.86 10.24
CA SER A 118 1.28 14.04 9.20
C SER A 118 1.41 12.53 9.44
N SER A 119 2.38 12.09 10.23
CA SER A 119 2.53 10.72 10.74
C SER A 119 1.72 10.49 12.04
N THR A 120 0.41 10.75 12.00
CA THR A 120 -0.47 10.73 13.18
C THR A 120 -0.47 9.39 13.92
N VAL A 121 -0.42 8.27 13.20
CA VAL A 121 -0.40 6.92 13.79
C VAL A 121 0.92 6.66 14.54
N GLU A 122 2.05 7.18 14.04
CA GLU A 122 3.35 7.09 14.74
C GLU A 122 3.38 7.94 16.00
N GLN A 123 2.80 9.15 15.93
CA GLN A 123 2.70 10.02 17.08
C GLN A 123 1.79 9.42 18.16
N LEU A 124 0.70 8.75 17.76
CA LEU A 124 -0.16 8.00 18.67
C LEU A 124 0.60 6.84 19.32
N GLN A 125 1.41 6.09 18.57
CA GLN A 125 2.25 5.03 19.13
C GLN A 125 3.21 5.60 20.19
N ALA A 126 3.91 6.68 19.88
CA ALA A 126 4.81 7.34 20.81
C ALA A 126 4.07 7.87 22.06
N PHE A 127 2.88 8.43 21.90
CA PHE A 127 2.06 8.90 23.02
C PHE A 127 1.66 7.74 23.95
N LEU A 128 1.25 6.59 23.40
CA LEU A 128 0.95 5.40 24.20
C LEU A 128 2.19 4.90 24.95
N ASP A 129 3.34 4.88 24.30
CA ASP A 129 4.60 4.34 24.84
C ASP A 129 5.23 5.21 25.92
N TYR A 130 5.23 6.53 25.73
CA TYR A 130 5.97 7.46 26.59
C TYR A 130 5.10 8.23 27.59
N ALA A 131 3.79 8.34 27.36
CA ALA A 131 2.89 9.03 28.28
C ALA A 131 1.93 8.04 28.97
N VAL A 132 1.10 7.32 28.19
CA VAL A 132 -0.03 6.57 28.77
C VAL A 132 0.44 5.34 29.56
N ILE A 133 1.27 4.48 28.97
CA ILE A 133 1.74 3.25 29.63
C ILE A 133 2.52 3.57 30.92
N PRO A 134 3.48 4.53 30.94
CA PRO A 134 4.17 4.90 32.16
C PRO A 134 3.25 5.40 33.28
N ILE A 135 2.21 6.19 32.95
CA ILE A 135 1.21 6.67 33.92
C ILE A 135 0.43 5.49 34.49
N LEU A 136 -0.09 4.59 33.65
CA LEU A 136 -0.87 3.41 34.04
C LEU A 136 -0.07 2.33 34.76
N CYS A 137 1.24 2.46 34.80
CA CYS A 137 2.07 1.55 35.58
C CYS A 137 2.58 2.19 36.88
N ASN A 138 2.37 3.49 37.09
CA ASN A 138 2.74 4.14 38.33
C ASN A 138 1.61 3.98 39.36
N PRO A 139 1.82 3.22 40.45
CA PRO A 139 0.77 3.00 41.45
C PRO A 139 0.29 4.30 42.12
N ALA A 140 1.14 5.34 42.15
CA ALA A 140 0.79 6.65 42.68
C ALA A 140 -0.27 7.37 41.83
N CYS A 141 -0.42 7.01 40.55
CA CYS A 141 -1.43 7.56 39.67
C CYS A 141 -2.80 6.85 39.79
N HIS A 142 -2.89 5.79 40.62
CA HIS A 142 -4.09 4.97 40.80
C HIS A 142 -4.79 5.18 42.15
N GLU A 143 -4.54 6.31 42.82
CA GLU A 143 -5.23 6.62 44.08
C GLU A 143 -6.75 6.65 43.86
N GLY A 144 -7.47 5.74 44.55
CA GLY A 144 -8.92 5.57 44.42
C GLY A 144 -9.40 4.50 43.43
N TRP A 145 -8.49 3.81 42.73
CA TRP A 145 -8.84 2.77 41.75
C TRP A 145 -8.75 1.36 42.36
N ALA A 146 -9.62 0.44 41.93
CA ALA A 146 -9.45 -0.97 42.24
C ALA A 146 -8.25 -1.55 41.45
N LYS A 147 -7.47 -2.45 42.06
CA LYS A 147 -6.26 -3.02 41.44
C LYS A 147 -6.61 -3.79 40.16
N GLU A 148 -7.75 -4.44 40.14
CA GLU A 148 -8.29 -5.18 39.01
C GLU A 148 -8.61 -4.26 37.83
N GLN A 149 -9.22 -3.09 38.09
CA GLN A 149 -9.54 -2.09 37.06
C GLN A 149 -8.30 -1.48 36.43
N ALA A 150 -7.28 -1.16 37.24
CA ALA A 150 -6.02 -0.65 36.73
C ALA A 150 -5.28 -1.67 35.85
N LYS A 151 -5.31 -2.96 36.25
CA LYS A 151 -4.71 -4.06 35.48
C LYS A 151 -5.45 -4.30 34.16
N ASP A 152 -6.77 -4.26 34.17
CA ASP A 152 -7.60 -4.41 32.97
C ASP A 152 -7.38 -3.26 31.98
N LEU A 153 -7.33 -2.01 32.47
CA LEU A 153 -7.05 -0.85 31.63
C LEU A 153 -5.66 -0.92 31.01
N LEU A 154 -4.65 -1.30 31.80
CA LEU A 154 -3.29 -1.49 31.29
C LEU A 154 -3.23 -2.57 30.20
N THR A 155 -3.99 -3.66 30.35
CA THR A 155 -4.08 -4.73 29.36
C THR A 155 -4.73 -4.22 28.07
N ASN A 156 -5.82 -3.46 28.17
CA ASN A 156 -6.48 -2.85 27.01
C ASN A 156 -5.60 -1.83 26.29
N VAL A 157 -4.86 -0.98 27.02
CA VAL A 157 -3.93 -0.02 26.41
C VAL A 157 -2.76 -0.73 25.72
N ARG A 158 -2.24 -1.82 26.28
CA ARG A 158 -1.22 -2.65 25.62
C ARG A 158 -1.77 -3.31 24.35
N SER A 159 -3.02 -3.77 24.36
CA SER A 159 -3.70 -4.29 23.17
C SER A 159 -3.86 -3.21 22.09
N LEU A 160 -4.32 -2.00 22.47
CA LEU A 160 -4.43 -0.86 21.56
C LEU A 160 -3.06 -0.48 20.96
N ARG A 161 -2.00 -0.43 21.78
CA ARG A 161 -0.63 -0.19 21.30
C ARG A 161 -0.22 -1.21 20.23
N SER A 162 -0.53 -2.50 20.43
CA SER A 162 -0.25 -3.55 19.45
C SER A 162 -0.99 -3.30 18.12
N VAL A 163 -2.26 -2.90 18.17
CA VAL A 163 -3.04 -2.52 16.97
C VAL A 163 -2.44 -1.30 16.27
N VAL A 164 -2.11 -0.25 17.02
CA VAL A 164 -1.52 0.99 16.46
C VAL A 164 -0.16 0.69 15.82
N ALA A 165 0.69 -0.10 16.46
CA ALA A 165 1.98 -0.52 15.91
C ALA A 165 1.82 -1.30 14.59
N ARG A 166 0.79 -2.16 14.47
CA ARG A 166 0.43 -2.80 13.18
C ARG A 166 -0.02 -1.79 12.13
N GLY A 167 -0.80 -0.78 12.51
CA GLY A 167 -1.18 0.31 11.61
C GLY A 167 0.01 1.12 11.10
N VAL A 168 0.98 1.44 11.97
CA VAL A 168 2.24 2.09 11.57
C VAL A 168 3.02 1.19 10.62
N ALA A 169 3.16 -0.08 10.95
CA ALA A 169 3.82 -1.08 10.12
C ALA A 169 3.22 -1.16 8.71
N GLN A 170 1.90 -1.27 8.61
CA GLN A 170 1.16 -1.28 7.33
C GLN A 170 1.36 0.04 6.55
N SER A 171 1.26 1.20 7.22
CA SER A 171 1.46 2.50 6.57
C SER A 171 2.87 2.67 5.97
N LYS A 172 3.88 2.05 6.58
CA LYS A 172 5.27 2.05 6.10
C LYS A 172 5.63 0.87 5.21
N ASN A 173 4.69 -0.05 4.96
CA ASN A 173 4.93 -1.35 4.31
C ASN A 173 6.07 -2.16 4.96
N HIS A 174 6.30 -2.02 6.27
CA HIS A 174 7.37 -2.71 7.01
C HIS A 174 6.80 -3.34 8.27
N VAL A 175 7.35 -4.47 8.73
CA VAL A 175 6.97 -5.02 10.05
C VAL A 175 7.81 -4.40 11.16
N ILE A 176 7.14 -3.94 12.23
CA ILE A 176 7.77 -3.28 13.38
C ILE A 176 7.66 -4.21 14.59
N ILE A 177 8.79 -4.67 15.08
CA ILE A 177 8.90 -5.37 16.36
C ILE A 177 8.96 -4.31 17.46
N SER A 178 7.89 -4.23 18.25
CA SER A 178 7.80 -3.27 19.34
C SER A 178 8.08 -3.98 20.66
N VAL A 179 9.27 -3.76 21.23
CA VAL A 179 9.63 -4.29 22.56
C VAL A 179 8.76 -3.62 23.62
N PRO A 180 8.02 -4.38 24.46
CA PRO A 180 7.25 -3.79 25.54
C PRO A 180 8.21 -3.09 26.53
N PRO A 181 7.83 -1.95 27.11
CA PRO A 181 8.67 -1.26 28.08
C PRO A 181 8.86 -2.16 29.31
N ILE A 182 10.09 -2.62 29.52
CA ILE A 182 10.47 -3.39 30.71
C ILE A 182 10.63 -2.39 31.85
N GLN A 183 9.78 -2.49 32.85
CA GLN A 183 9.81 -1.52 33.96
C GLN A 183 10.93 -1.87 34.93
N PRO A 184 11.77 -0.92 35.37
CA PRO A 184 12.75 -1.23 36.40
C PRO A 184 12.06 -1.67 37.69
N PHE A 185 12.58 -2.71 38.33
CA PHE A 185 12.08 -3.16 39.63
C PHE A 185 12.14 -2.01 40.66
N LYS A 186 10.99 -1.65 41.21
CA LYS A 186 10.87 -0.63 42.28
C LYS A 186 10.33 -1.30 43.55
N ALA A 187 11.20 -1.53 44.53
CA ALA A 187 10.83 -2.09 45.83
C ALA A 187 9.74 -1.28 46.57
N SER A 188 9.66 0.04 46.30
CA SER A 188 8.65 0.94 46.87
C SER A 188 7.22 0.70 46.38
N ALA A 189 7.02 0.03 45.24
CA ALA A 189 5.70 -0.31 44.70
C ALA A 189 5.08 -1.54 45.40
N PHE A 190 5.91 -2.46 45.87
CA PHE A 190 5.49 -3.71 46.51
C PHE A 190 5.44 -3.63 48.05
N THR A 191 6.04 -2.58 48.63
CA THR A 191 6.06 -2.32 50.08
C THR A 191 4.92 -1.39 50.54
N ARG A 192 4.14 -0.81 49.61
CA ARG A 192 3.01 0.08 49.90
C ARG A 192 1.69 -0.70 49.80
N GLY A 193 1.36 -1.47 50.84
CA GLY A 193 0.11 -2.24 50.93
C GLY A 193 -0.09 -2.87 52.31
N ASN A 194 -1.32 -3.31 52.63
CA ASN A 194 -1.69 -3.85 53.94
C ASN A 194 -0.94 -5.14 54.36
N ASN A 195 -0.27 -5.82 53.43
CA ASN A 195 0.66 -6.93 53.66
C ASN A 195 1.90 -6.75 52.77
N PRO A 196 3.03 -6.25 53.30
CA PRO A 196 4.26 -6.13 52.52
C PRO A 196 4.86 -7.52 52.25
N LEU A 197 5.05 -7.85 50.97
CA LEU A 197 5.82 -9.03 50.59
C LEU A 197 7.31 -8.81 50.92
N PRO A 198 8.06 -9.86 51.31
CA PRO A 198 9.52 -9.80 51.35
C PRO A 198 10.07 -9.32 50.01
N VAL A 199 11.12 -8.49 50.03
CA VAL A 199 11.70 -7.87 48.82
C VAL A 199 12.09 -8.92 47.76
N GLU A 200 12.55 -10.09 48.20
CA GLU A 200 12.90 -11.21 47.32
C GLU A 200 11.68 -11.86 46.66
N GLU A 201 10.58 -12.06 47.38
CA GLU A 201 9.32 -12.60 46.81
C GLU A 201 8.68 -11.60 45.84
N ALA A 202 8.72 -10.31 46.17
CA ALA A 202 8.25 -9.24 45.30
C ALA A 202 9.07 -9.14 44.01
N ARG A 203 10.39 -9.33 44.10
CA ARG A 203 11.30 -9.37 42.96
C ARG A 203 11.03 -10.58 42.05
N GLU A 204 10.78 -11.74 42.64
CA GLU A 204 10.45 -12.95 41.88
C GLU A 204 9.09 -12.81 41.17
N ALA A 205 8.06 -12.30 41.86
CA ALA A 205 6.75 -12.05 41.26
C ALA A 205 6.82 -11.04 40.10
N TRP A 206 7.56 -9.94 40.28
CA TRP A 206 7.79 -8.95 39.23
C TRP A 206 8.53 -9.56 38.02
N MET A 207 9.52 -10.43 38.27
CA MET A 207 10.26 -11.10 37.21
C MET A 207 9.38 -12.09 36.45
N GLN A 208 8.54 -12.88 37.15
CA GLN A 208 7.59 -13.80 36.51
C GLN A 208 6.59 -13.09 35.61
N GLU A 209 6.05 -11.94 36.06
CA GLU A 209 5.18 -11.10 35.23
C GLU A 209 5.94 -10.56 34.01
N THR A 210 7.19 -10.12 34.20
CA THR A 210 8.04 -9.62 33.10
C THR A 210 8.30 -10.71 32.06
N VAL A 211 8.68 -11.92 32.48
CA VAL A 211 8.90 -13.06 31.58
C VAL A 211 7.63 -13.42 30.81
N SER A 212 6.47 -13.47 31.48
CA SER A 212 5.18 -13.76 30.82
C SER A 212 4.83 -12.73 29.74
N VAL A 213 5.05 -11.43 30.01
CA VAL A 213 4.85 -10.36 29.02
C VAL A 213 5.81 -10.51 27.85
N LEU A 214 7.08 -10.84 28.10
CA LEU A 214 8.08 -11.07 27.05
C LEU A 214 7.74 -12.29 26.20
N GLU A 215 7.35 -13.42 26.79
CA GLU A 215 6.90 -14.63 26.08
C GLU A 215 5.69 -14.33 25.18
N SER A 216 4.70 -13.60 25.68
CA SER A 216 3.55 -13.19 24.86
C SER A 216 3.96 -12.29 23.68
N SER A 217 4.97 -11.44 23.88
CA SER A 217 5.48 -10.55 22.84
C SER A 217 6.26 -11.31 21.77
N VAL A 218 7.10 -12.26 22.17
CA VAL A 218 7.85 -13.14 21.25
C VAL A 218 6.89 -13.93 20.36
N ARG A 219 5.82 -14.50 20.94
CA ARG A 219 4.78 -15.20 20.17
C ARG A 219 4.12 -14.27 19.15
N HIS A 220 3.76 -13.06 19.56
CA HIS A 220 3.17 -12.08 18.66
C HIS A 220 4.12 -11.68 17.52
N TRP A 221 5.41 -11.50 17.78
CA TRP A 221 6.40 -11.22 16.73
C TRP A 221 6.54 -12.40 15.78
N SER A 222 6.49 -13.63 16.29
CA SER A 222 6.52 -14.85 15.49
C SER A 222 5.31 -14.96 14.54
N GLU A 223 4.11 -14.62 15.02
CA GLU A 223 2.91 -14.52 14.20
C GLU A 223 3.07 -13.47 13.10
N GLN A 224 3.51 -12.25 13.45
CA GLN A 224 3.72 -11.16 12.48
C GLN A 224 4.72 -11.52 11.39
N VAL A 225 5.85 -12.16 11.74
CA VAL A 225 6.83 -12.60 10.74
C VAL A 225 6.26 -13.73 9.89
N SER A 226 5.52 -14.66 10.50
CA SER A 226 4.86 -15.75 9.76
C SER A 226 3.84 -15.22 8.76
N GLU A 227 3.11 -14.15 9.08
CA GLU A 227 2.21 -13.46 8.14
C GLU A 227 2.97 -12.90 6.93
N VAL A 228 4.11 -12.25 7.13
CA VAL A 228 4.96 -11.75 6.01
C VAL A 228 5.49 -12.89 5.14
N LEU A 229 5.87 -14.01 5.77
CA LEU A 229 6.38 -15.17 5.05
C LEU A 229 5.26 -15.92 4.30
N ALA A 230 4.04 -15.91 4.84
CA ALA A 230 2.85 -16.48 4.21
C ALA A 230 2.22 -15.55 3.17
N GLU A 231 2.52 -14.25 3.19
CA GLU A 231 2.02 -13.29 2.21
C GLU A 231 2.45 -13.73 0.81
N GLY A 232 1.46 -14.05 -0.03
CA GLY A 232 1.66 -14.34 -1.44
C GLY A 232 1.70 -13.06 -2.28
N LEU A 233 1.96 -13.21 -3.57
CA LEU A 233 1.75 -12.13 -4.53
C LEU A 233 0.28 -11.66 -4.47
N HIS A 234 0.04 -10.33 -4.34
CA HIS A 234 -1.29 -9.76 -4.04
C HIS A 234 -2.46 -10.46 -4.77
N PRO A 235 -3.54 -10.83 -4.04
CA PRO A 235 -4.67 -11.57 -4.62
C PRO A 235 -5.48 -10.78 -5.65
N GLY A 236 -5.31 -9.45 -5.75
CA GLY A 236 -6.03 -8.61 -6.70
C GLY A 236 -5.47 -8.60 -8.13
N LYS A 237 -4.28 -9.16 -8.38
CA LYS A 237 -3.68 -9.19 -9.74
C LYS A 237 -3.81 -10.57 -10.36
N LEU A 238 -4.84 -10.75 -11.19
CA LEU A 238 -5.19 -12.02 -11.83
C LEU A 238 -4.05 -12.60 -12.69
N TYR A 239 -3.30 -11.73 -13.38
CA TYR A 239 -2.24 -12.11 -14.32
C TYR A 239 -0.89 -11.46 -14.00
N PRO A 240 -0.20 -11.94 -12.97
CA PRO A 240 1.09 -11.39 -12.60
C PRO A 240 2.15 -11.63 -13.67
N GLN A 241 2.98 -10.63 -13.88
CA GLN A 241 4.14 -10.64 -14.77
C GLN A 241 5.39 -11.00 -13.94
N PRO A 242 6.50 -11.47 -14.56
CA PRO A 242 7.77 -11.69 -13.86
C PRO A 242 8.25 -10.50 -13.02
N SER A 243 8.00 -9.28 -13.52
CA SER A 243 8.33 -8.04 -12.81
C SER A 243 7.57 -7.88 -11.50
N ASP A 244 6.36 -8.44 -11.39
CA ASP A 244 5.58 -8.39 -10.15
C ASP A 244 6.19 -9.33 -9.10
N TYR A 245 6.62 -10.54 -9.50
CA TYR A 245 7.35 -11.46 -8.63
C TYR A 245 8.64 -10.82 -8.12
N TYR A 246 9.45 -10.23 -9.01
CA TYR A 246 10.66 -9.51 -8.61
C TYR A 246 10.37 -8.41 -7.58
N LYS A 247 9.40 -7.52 -7.87
CA LYS A 247 9.02 -6.42 -6.95
C LYS A 247 8.49 -6.94 -5.62
N PHE A 248 7.75 -8.03 -5.62
CA PHE A 248 7.26 -8.66 -4.41
C PHE A 248 8.40 -9.14 -3.53
N PHE A 249 9.36 -9.89 -4.08
CA PHE A 249 10.52 -10.33 -3.31
C PHE A 249 11.39 -9.14 -2.86
N CYS A 250 11.51 -8.07 -3.65
CA CYS A 250 12.15 -6.83 -3.20
C CYS A 250 11.47 -6.22 -1.96
N ARG A 251 10.13 -6.18 -1.93
CA ARG A 251 9.36 -5.68 -0.78
C ARG A 251 9.50 -6.60 0.44
N ARG A 252 9.29 -7.91 0.26
CA ARG A 252 9.47 -8.91 1.32
C ARG A 252 10.88 -8.87 1.90
N GLY A 253 11.90 -8.85 1.05
CA GLY A 253 13.30 -8.75 1.48
C GLY A 253 13.61 -7.45 2.22
N LYS A 254 13.05 -6.31 1.79
CA LYS A 254 13.19 -5.04 2.52
C LYS A 254 12.55 -5.11 3.92
N SER A 255 11.34 -5.65 4.02
CA SER A 255 10.65 -5.82 5.30
C SER A 255 11.41 -6.76 6.24
N LEU A 256 11.85 -7.92 5.75
CA LEU A 256 12.59 -8.88 6.57
C LEU A 256 13.97 -8.36 6.99
N ARG A 257 14.66 -7.57 6.14
CA ARG A 257 15.90 -6.87 6.55
C ARG A 257 15.66 -5.87 7.67
N PHE A 258 14.55 -5.14 7.61
CA PHE A 258 14.18 -4.19 8.65
C PHE A 258 13.84 -4.92 9.97
N VAL A 259 13.16 -6.07 9.90
CA VAL A 259 12.92 -6.94 11.06
C VAL A 259 14.25 -7.48 11.61
N ARG A 260 15.15 -7.97 10.76
CA ARG A 260 16.49 -8.43 11.15
C ARG A 260 17.27 -7.35 11.89
N GLN A 261 17.21 -6.10 11.43
CA GLN A 261 17.87 -4.98 12.11
C GLN A 261 17.28 -4.74 13.50
N GLN A 262 15.95 -4.82 13.65
CA GLN A 262 15.29 -4.69 14.95
C GLN A 262 15.64 -5.84 15.90
N LEU A 263 15.73 -7.07 15.39
CA LEU A 263 16.13 -8.26 16.15
C LEU A 263 17.56 -8.19 16.70
N ARG A 264 18.43 -7.37 16.08
CA ARG A 264 19.82 -7.12 16.52
C ARG A 264 19.97 -5.84 17.34
N SER A 265 18.87 -5.31 17.89
CA SER A 265 18.92 -4.11 18.73
C SER A 265 19.31 -4.44 20.18
N GLU A 266 19.98 -3.50 20.86
CA GLU A 266 20.36 -3.60 22.28
C GLU A 266 19.16 -3.95 23.18
N SER A 267 17.98 -3.38 22.88
CA SER A 267 16.74 -3.70 23.61
C SER A 267 16.35 -5.18 23.53
N LEU A 268 16.62 -5.86 22.41
CA LEU A 268 16.34 -7.29 22.26
C LEU A 268 17.46 -8.19 22.76
N GLU A 269 18.69 -7.69 22.87
CA GLU A 269 19.75 -8.38 23.63
C GLU A 269 19.34 -8.49 25.10
N ILE A 270 18.84 -7.40 25.70
CA ILE A 270 18.31 -7.42 27.08
C ILE A 270 17.16 -8.42 27.24
N VAL A 271 16.22 -8.48 26.28
CA VAL A 271 15.12 -9.46 26.30
C VAL A 271 15.65 -10.89 26.22
N THR A 272 16.65 -11.12 25.36
CA THR A 272 17.29 -12.43 25.20
C THR A 272 17.97 -12.87 26.50
N ASP A 273 18.71 -11.97 27.14
CA ASP A 273 19.39 -12.24 28.41
C ASP A 273 18.41 -12.59 29.53
N ILE A 274 17.28 -11.89 29.63
CA ILE A 274 16.23 -12.14 30.62
C ILE A 274 15.60 -13.54 30.40
N LEU A 275 15.26 -13.88 29.15
CA LEU A 275 14.65 -15.18 28.83
C LEU A 275 15.64 -16.34 29.03
N GLN A 276 16.92 -16.16 28.68
CA GLN A 276 17.98 -17.16 28.86
C GLN A 276 18.28 -17.41 30.34
N SER A 277 18.37 -16.35 31.14
CA SER A 277 18.64 -16.45 32.57
C SER A 277 17.60 -17.30 33.31
N ARG A 278 16.40 -17.45 32.74
CA ARG A 278 15.29 -18.20 33.33
C ARG A 278 14.97 -19.52 32.62
N ASN A 279 15.73 -19.91 31.58
CA ASN A 279 15.42 -21.05 30.72
C ASN A 279 13.95 -21.05 30.25
N SER A 280 13.43 -19.87 29.92
CA SER A 280 12.04 -19.72 29.46
C SER A 280 11.87 -20.37 28.07
N PRO A 281 10.72 -20.99 27.78
CA PRO A 281 10.40 -21.45 26.42
C PRO A 281 10.44 -20.32 25.38
N GLY A 282 10.29 -19.06 25.81
CA GLY A 282 10.41 -17.88 24.96
C GLY A 282 11.79 -17.66 24.35
N ASP A 283 12.88 -18.14 24.97
CA ASP A 283 14.22 -18.07 24.36
C ASP A 283 14.31 -18.97 23.11
N THR A 284 13.75 -20.18 23.18
CA THR A 284 13.67 -21.08 22.03
C THR A 284 12.82 -20.49 20.92
N GLU A 285 11.63 -19.96 21.25
CA GLU A 285 10.77 -19.29 20.27
C GLU A 285 11.46 -18.08 19.61
N LEU A 286 12.21 -17.29 20.38
CA LEU A 286 12.96 -16.14 19.86
C LEU A 286 14.12 -16.56 18.95
N LYS A 287 14.87 -17.61 19.30
CA LYS A 287 15.92 -18.17 18.44
C LYS A 287 15.36 -18.71 17.13
N ASP A 288 14.23 -19.39 17.18
CA ASP A 288 13.52 -19.87 15.99
C ASP A 288 13.03 -18.71 15.13
N LEU A 289 12.52 -17.63 15.74
CA LEU A 289 12.13 -16.41 15.04
C LEU A 289 13.32 -15.76 14.32
N ILE A 290 14.46 -15.60 14.99
CA ILE A 290 15.68 -15.04 14.39
C ILE A 290 16.11 -15.87 13.19
N LYS A 291 16.13 -17.20 13.33
CA LYS A 291 16.47 -18.11 12.24
C LYS A 291 15.52 -17.98 11.06
N LYS A 292 14.20 -17.98 11.29
CA LYS A 292 13.18 -17.79 10.24
C LYS A 292 13.38 -16.47 9.48
N VAL A 293 13.74 -15.39 10.18
CA VAL A 293 14.00 -14.09 9.54
C VAL A 293 15.26 -14.15 8.69
N GLU A 294 16.37 -14.73 9.17
CA GLU A 294 17.60 -14.86 8.37
C GLU A 294 17.40 -15.75 7.13
N ASP A 295 16.73 -16.89 7.29
CA ASP A 295 16.39 -17.79 6.19
C ASP A 295 15.51 -17.07 5.14
N GLY A 296 14.48 -16.34 5.60
CA GLY A 296 13.59 -15.58 4.72
C GLY A 296 14.27 -14.40 4.02
N VAL A 297 15.23 -13.72 4.67
CA VAL A 297 16.05 -12.68 4.00
C VAL A 297 16.91 -13.31 2.92
N THR A 298 17.58 -14.41 3.23
CA THR A 298 18.46 -15.13 2.29
C THR A 298 17.67 -15.61 1.08
N GLU A 299 16.51 -16.22 1.31
CA GLU A 299 15.58 -16.62 0.25
C GLU A 299 15.19 -15.43 -0.63
N ALA A 300 14.72 -14.33 -0.03
CA ALA A 300 14.25 -13.18 -0.78
C ALA A 300 15.37 -12.54 -1.62
N GLU A 301 16.60 -12.46 -1.09
CA GLU A 301 17.75 -11.89 -1.80
C GLU A 301 18.23 -12.79 -2.94
N GLU A 302 18.27 -14.11 -2.72
CA GLU A 302 18.64 -15.06 -3.76
C GLU A 302 17.63 -15.05 -4.92
N ILE A 303 16.33 -15.07 -4.62
CA ILE A 303 15.29 -15.00 -5.64
C ILE A 303 15.36 -13.67 -6.40
N GLN A 304 15.55 -12.54 -5.71
CA GLN A 304 15.71 -11.22 -6.36
C GLN A 304 16.88 -11.20 -7.33
N LYS A 305 18.04 -11.75 -6.93
CA LYS A 305 19.24 -11.80 -7.76
C LYS A 305 18.98 -12.54 -9.07
N HIS A 306 18.31 -13.68 -9.00
CA HIS A 306 18.05 -14.52 -10.18
C HIS A 306 16.88 -14.03 -11.04
N LEU A 307 15.89 -13.34 -10.46
CA LEU A 307 14.79 -12.74 -11.22
C LEU A 307 15.12 -11.37 -11.82
N PHE A 308 16.19 -10.70 -11.40
CA PHE A 308 16.54 -9.36 -11.88
C PHE A 308 16.78 -9.28 -13.41
N PRO A 309 17.53 -10.20 -14.05
CA PRO A 309 17.72 -10.18 -15.51
C PRO A 309 16.39 -10.29 -16.27
N LEU A 310 15.50 -11.18 -15.81
CA LEU A 310 14.16 -11.35 -16.37
C LEU A 310 13.32 -10.09 -16.18
N HIS A 311 13.33 -9.49 -14.98
CA HIS A 311 12.66 -8.21 -14.71
C HIS A 311 13.10 -7.11 -15.68
N ARG A 312 14.41 -6.93 -15.87
CA ARG A 312 14.95 -5.92 -16.79
C ARG A 312 14.48 -6.16 -18.22
N ARG A 313 14.64 -7.38 -18.73
CA ARG A 313 14.22 -7.71 -20.09
C ARG A 313 12.72 -7.52 -20.31
N CYS A 314 11.88 -7.90 -19.35
CA CYS A 314 10.44 -7.70 -19.44
C CYS A 314 10.01 -6.22 -19.46
N LYS A 315 10.80 -5.33 -18.84
CA LYS A 315 10.54 -3.89 -18.84
C LYS A 315 10.86 -3.25 -20.19
N ASP A 316 11.85 -3.78 -20.89
CA ASP A 316 12.33 -3.24 -22.17
C ASP A 316 11.52 -3.79 -23.37
N LEU A 317 10.63 -4.76 -23.17
CA LEU A 317 9.84 -5.38 -24.25
C LEU A 317 8.63 -4.53 -24.66
N GLU A 318 8.59 -4.18 -25.95
CA GLU A 318 7.46 -3.49 -26.58
C GLU A 318 6.74 -4.38 -27.59
N ALA A 319 5.49 -4.04 -27.92
CA ALA A 319 4.70 -4.79 -28.91
C ALA A 319 5.36 -4.85 -30.31
N LYS A 320 6.15 -3.82 -30.65
CA LYS A 320 6.89 -3.71 -31.92
C LYS A 320 8.01 -4.74 -32.08
N ASP A 321 8.43 -5.38 -30.99
CA ASP A 321 9.49 -6.38 -31.00
C ASP A 321 8.97 -7.76 -31.43
N LEU A 322 7.66 -7.98 -31.35
CA LEU A 322 7.02 -9.28 -31.62
C LEU A 322 7.31 -9.80 -33.05
N PRO A 323 7.21 -8.98 -34.13
CA PRO A 323 7.53 -9.42 -35.50
C PRO A 323 9.01 -9.74 -35.71
N ARG A 324 9.90 -9.04 -35.01
CA ARG A 324 11.36 -9.14 -35.15
C ARG A 324 11.92 -10.35 -34.40
N LEU A 325 11.41 -10.60 -33.19
CA LEU A 325 12.01 -11.55 -32.27
C LEU A 325 11.27 -12.90 -32.20
N ARG A 326 10.03 -13.01 -32.72
CA ARG A 326 9.20 -14.23 -32.81
C ARG A 326 9.64 -15.38 -31.87
N LYS A 327 10.37 -16.37 -32.41
CA LYS A 327 10.85 -17.56 -31.68
C LYS A 327 11.96 -17.24 -30.67
N HIS A 328 12.89 -16.35 -31.00
CA HIS A 328 13.98 -15.92 -30.11
C HIS A 328 13.48 -15.20 -28.86
N LEU A 329 12.33 -14.51 -28.93
CA LEU A 329 11.68 -13.92 -27.77
C LEU A 329 11.21 -15.01 -26.81
N VAL A 330 10.43 -15.97 -27.31
CA VAL A 330 9.88 -17.08 -26.53
C VAL A 330 11.00 -17.91 -25.92
N ASP A 331 11.96 -18.37 -26.73
CA ASP A 331 13.12 -19.14 -26.26
C ASP A 331 13.93 -18.36 -25.23
N GLY A 332 14.13 -17.06 -25.48
CA GLY A 332 14.89 -16.19 -24.60
C GLY A 332 14.23 -16.02 -23.24
N LEU A 333 12.91 -15.81 -23.20
CA LEU A 333 12.15 -15.68 -21.95
C LEU A 333 12.13 -17.01 -21.18
N MET A 334 11.81 -18.12 -21.85
CA MET A 334 11.76 -19.45 -21.24
C MET A 334 13.13 -19.86 -20.69
N ARG A 335 14.21 -19.63 -21.45
CA ARG A 335 15.57 -19.92 -21.00
C ARG A 335 15.97 -19.07 -19.80
N MET A 336 15.62 -17.79 -19.75
CA MET A 336 15.90 -16.97 -18.56
C MET A 336 15.16 -17.46 -17.31
N VAL A 337 13.92 -17.94 -17.45
CA VAL A 337 13.20 -18.57 -16.33
C VAL A 337 13.91 -19.86 -15.92
N GLN A 338 14.30 -20.70 -16.87
CA GLN A 338 15.02 -21.94 -16.60
C GLN A 338 16.38 -21.69 -15.92
N GLU A 339 17.16 -20.72 -16.41
CA GLU A 339 18.44 -20.30 -15.83
C GLU A 339 18.26 -19.76 -14.40
N ALA A 340 17.22 -18.96 -14.16
CA ALA A 340 16.91 -18.47 -12.81
C ALA A 340 16.63 -19.62 -11.83
N VAL A 341 15.89 -20.64 -12.28
CA VAL A 341 15.58 -21.82 -11.47
C VAL A 341 16.81 -22.73 -11.31
N SER A 342 17.61 -22.94 -12.36
CA SER A 342 18.77 -23.84 -12.29
C SER A 342 19.91 -23.30 -11.41
N HIS A 343 20.05 -21.98 -11.34
CA HIS A 343 21.11 -21.32 -10.57
C HIS A 343 20.70 -20.90 -9.15
N SER A 344 19.41 -20.98 -8.80
CA SER A 344 18.93 -20.72 -7.44
C SER A 344 18.58 -22.02 -6.72
N SER A 345 19.35 -22.34 -5.68
CA SER A 345 19.04 -23.44 -4.76
C SER A 345 17.70 -23.23 -4.05
N VAL A 346 17.33 -21.98 -3.78
CA VAL A 346 16.09 -21.61 -3.11
C VAL A 346 14.86 -21.84 -3.99
N LEU A 347 14.92 -21.47 -5.28
CA LEU A 347 13.82 -21.73 -6.22
C LEU A 347 13.60 -23.22 -6.52
N GLN A 348 14.63 -24.05 -6.32
CA GLN A 348 14.54 -25.51 -6.47
C GLN A 348 13.89 -26.21 -5.28
N MET A 349 13.60 -25.49 -4.19
CA MET A 349 12.98 -26.10 -3.03
C MET A 349 11.51 -26.43 -3.30
N PRO A 350 10.98 -27.57 -2.80
CA PRO A 350 9.61 -28.02 -3.11
C PRO A 350 8.51 -27.03 -2.75
N HIS A 351 8.70 -26.22 -1.71
CA HIS A 351 7.71 -25.21 -1.30
C HIS A 351 7.62 -24.04 -2.30
N ASN A 352 8.61 -23.88 -3.19
CA ASN A 352 8.66 -22.83 -4.21
C ASN A 352 8.19 -23.33 -5.60
N ASP A 353 7.79 -24.59 -5.75
CA ASP A 353 7.27 -25.15 -7.02
C ASP A 353 6.10 -24.34 -7.58
N ALA A 354 5.21 -23.87 -6.70
CA ALA A 354 4.09 -23.02 -7.09
C ALA A 354 4.55 -21.67 -7.68
N ILE A 355 5.63 -21.08 -7.16
CA ILE A 355 6.23 -19.85 -7.70
C ILE A 355 6.87 -20.13 -9.05
N VAL A 356 7.59 -21.25 -9.18
CA VAL A 356 8.21 -21.67 -10.44
C VAL A 356 7.16 -21.88 -11.54
N SER A 357 6.10 -22.63 -11.25
CA SER A 357 5.00 -22.84 -12.20
C SER A 357 4.37 -21.51 -12.63
N LYS A 358 4.11 -20.63 -11.67
CA LYS A 358 3.58 -19.28 -11.91
C LYS A 358 4.52 -18.38 -12.73
N LEU A 359 5.84 -18.50 -12.57
CA LEU A 359 6.82 -17.78 -13.39
C LEU A 359 6.76 -18.24 -14.85
N TYR A 360 6.63 -19.55 -15.10
CA TYR A 360 6.41 -20.07 -16.44
C TYR A 360 5.08 -19.60 -17.05
N SER A 361 3.99 -19.57 -16.28
CA SER A 361 2.72 -19.00 -16.74
C SER A 361 2.82 -17.51 -17.03
N SER A 362 3.62 -16.78 -16.25
CA SER A 362 3.80 -15.33 -16.42
C SER A 362 4.48 -14.95 -17.75
N VAL A 363 5.25 -15.87 -18.36
CA VAL A 363 5.78 -15.70 -19.73
C VAL A 363 4.64 -15.63 -20.74
N SER A 364 3.63 -16.49 -20.62
CA SER A 364 2.45 -16.39 -21.49
C SER A 364 1.63 -15.15 -21.23
N HIS A 365 1.50 -14.72 -19.98
CA HIS A 365 0.82 -13.45 -19.70
C HIS A 365 1.53 -12.26 -20.37
N ILE A 366 2.86 -12.27 -20.46
CA ILE A 366 3.60 -11.26 -21.23
C ILE A 366 3.27 -11.37 -22.72
N LEU A 367 3.32 -12.58 -23.28
CA LEU A 367 3.09 -12.81 -24.70
C LEU A 367 1.66 -12.43 -25.11
N THR A 368 0.65 -12.78 -24.30
CA THR A 368 -0.74 -12.36 -24.49
C THR A 368 -0.84 -10.83 -24.48
N ARG A 369 -0.27 -10.16 -23.46
CA ARG A 369 -0.28 -8.69 -23.37
C ARG A 369 0.37 -8.02 -24.59
N LEU A 370 1.56 -8.49 -24.99
CA LEU A 370 2.27 -7.95 -26.15
C LEU A 370 1.47 -8.18 -27.44
N SER A 371 0.77 -9.32 -27.54
CA SER A 371 -0.07 -9.64 -28.69
C SER A 371 -1.32 -8.77 -28.76
N GLN A 372 -2.00 -8.54 -27.63
CA GLN A 372 -3.13 -7.62 -27.54
C GLN A 372 -2.72 -6.20 -27.97
N GLN A 373 -1.57 -5.72 -27.50
CA GLN A 373 -1.01 -4.41 -27.89
C GLN A 373 -0.58 -4.35 -29.36
N PHE A 374 -0.12 -5.46 -29.93
CA PHE A 374 0.33 -5.51 -31.33
C PHE A 374 -0.83 -5.58 -32.33
N LEU A 375 -1.89 -6.31 -31.99
CA LEU A 375 -3.09 -6.46 -32.81
C LEU A 375 -4.03 -5.26 -32.75
N ASP A 376 -4.06 -4.57 -31.59
CA ASP A 376 -4.97 -3.45 -31.32
C ASP A 376 -6.44 -3.78 -31.64
N GLY A 377 -7.10 -4.46 -30.69
CA GLY A 377 -8.47 -4.95 -30.84
C GLY A 377 -9.50 -3.89 -31.25
N ALA A 378 -9.25 -2.62 -30.93
CA ALA A 378 -10.14 -1.50 -31.25
C ALA A 378 -10.10 -1.09 -32.73
N THR A 379 -9.00 -1.37 -33.43
CA THR A 379 -8.80 -0.94 -34.82
C THR A 379 -8.60 -2.11 -35.79
N MET A 380 -8.51 -3.34 -35.29
CA MET A 380 -8.17 -4.50 -36.11
C MET A 380 -9.15 -4.78 -37.27
N PHE A 381 -10.42 -4.40 -37.13
CA PHE A 381 -11.46 -4.54 -38.17
C PHE A 381 -11.63 -3.27 -39.03
N ARG A 382 -10.83 -2.23 -38.79
CA ARG A 382 -10.86 -0.96 -39.55
C ARG A 382 -9.72 -0.94 -40.58
N GLY A 383 -10.02 -0.49 -41.79
CA GLY A 383 -9.00 -0.30 -42.85
C GLY A 383 -8.72 -1.56 -43.66
N GLU A 384 -7.45 -1.80 -44.01
CA GLU A 384 -7.02 -2.92 -44.85
C GLU A 384 -6.97 -4.22 -44.03
N LEU A 385 -7.97 -5.08 -44.21
CA LEU A 385 -8.10 -6.34 -43.48
C LEU A 385 -6.93 -7.32 -43.70
N ASP A 386 -6.29 -7.26 -44.88
CA ASP A 386 -5.15 -8.12 -45.24
C ASP A 386 -3.95 -7.89 -44.31
N ASP A 387 -3.68 -6.64 -43.92
CA ASP A 387 -2.61 -6.27 -43.00
C ASP A 387 -2.87 -6.79 -41.58
N SER A 388 -4.11 -6.64 -41.10
CA SER A 388 -4.55 -7.16 -39.80
C SER A 388 -4.52 -8.69 -39.75
N GLU A 389 -4.89 -9.36 -40.84
CA GLU A 389 -4.82 -10.82 -40.97
C GLU A 389 -3.37 -11.32 -40.88
N GLN A 390 -2.42 -10.66 -41.56
CA GLN A 390 -0.99 -11.01 -41.45
C GLN A 390 -0.44 -10.83 -40.03
N ARG A 391 -0.88 -9.78 -39.33
CA ARG A 391 -0.52 -9.58 -37.91
C ARG A 391 -1.11 -10.68 -37.02
N LEU A 392 -2.33 -11.11 -37.29
CA LEU A 392 -2.98 -12.21 -36.59
C LEU A 392 -2.27 -13.54 -36.79
N ASP A 393 -1.88 -13.86 -38.03
CA ASP A 393 -1.11 -15.06 -38.37
C ASP A 393 0.25 -15.09 -37.66
N LEU A 394 0.91 -13.93 -37.61
CA LEU A 394 2.15 -13.78 -36.87
C LEU A 394 1.97 -14.10 -35.38
N VAL A 395 0.93 -13.53 -34.74
CA VAL A 395 0.65 -13.75 -33.33
C VAL A 395 0.32 -15.23 -33.07
N LEU A 396 -0.54 -15.84 -33.89
CA LEU A 396 -0.88 -17.26 -33.80
C LEU A 396 0.38 -18.13 -33.88
N SER A 397 1.29 -17.84 -34.82
CA SER A 397 2.56 -18.55 -34.95
C SER A 397 3.43 -18.44 -33.69
N VAL A 398 3.46 -17.27 -33.02
CA VAL A 398 4.21 -17.09 -31.76
C VAL A 398 3.54 -17.85 -30.61
N MET A 399 2.21 -17.83 -30.51
CA MET A 399 1.48 -18.55 -29.47
C MET A 399 1.59 -20.08 -29.63
N ASP A 400 1.49 -20.59 -30.85
CA ASP A 400 1.68 -22.02 -31.14
C ASP A 400 3.11 -22.47 -30.83
N TYR A 401 4.12 -21.64 -31.15
CA TYR A 401 5.49 -21.92 -30.75
C TYR A 401 5.67 -21.96 -29.22
N MET A 402 5.02 -21.05 -28.49
CA MET A 402 4.99 -21.09 -27.02
C MET A 402 4.33 -22.38 -26.51
N ARG A 403 3.23 -22.82 -27.12
CA ARG A 403 2.54 -24.07 -26.79
C ARG A 403 3.46 -25.28 -26.93
N ASP A 404 4.16 -25.38 -28.06
CA ASP A 404 5.11 -26.48 -28.32
C ASP A 404 6.28 -26.47 -27.33
N SER A 405 6.83 -25.29 -27.03
CA SER A 405 7.91 -25.11 -26.05
C SER A 405 7.49 -25.55 -24.64
N ARG A 406 6.23 -25.34 -24.27
CA ARG A 406 5.67 -25.75 -22.96
C ARG A 406 5.46 -27.24 -22.84
N MET A 407 5.07 -27.94 -23.90
CA MET A 407 4.81 -29.39 -23.85
C MET A 407 6.05 -30.21 -23.48
N SER A 408 7.24 -29.63 -23.61
CA SER A 408 8.50 -30.24 -23.18
C SER A 408 8.78 -30.10 -21.68
N ASN A 409 8.07 -29.21 -20.96
CA ASN A 409 8.27 -28.90 -19.54
C ASN A 409 6.97 -29.15 -18.76
N THR A 410 6.90 -30.27 -18.02
CA THR A 410 5.71 -30.85 -17.36
C THR A 410 5.07 -30.02 -16.22
N ILE A 411 5.58 -28.81 -15.93
CA ILE A 411 5.26 -28.01 -14.72
C ILE A 411 4.11 -27.00 -14.96
N LEU A 412 3.63 -26.87 -16.19
CA LEU A 412 2.60 -25.90 -16.55
C LEU A 412 1.18 -26.45 -16.38
N GLU A 413 0.40 -25.80 -15.52
CA GLU A 413 -1.00 -26.14 -15.29
C GLU A 413 -1.84 -26.07 -16.57
N ARG A 414 -2.67 -27.09 -16.78
CA ARG A 414 -3.38 -27.43 -18.02
C ARG A 414 -4.59 -26.52 -18.37
N HIS A 415 -4.84 -25.45 -17.63
CA HIS A 415 -5.97 -24.53 -17.86
C HIS A 415 -5.46 -23.09 -17.95
N ASP A 416 -4.55 -22.85 -18.90
CA ASP A 416 -3.91 -21.55 -19.05
C ASP A 416 -4.76 -20.63 -19.95
N ARG A 417 -4.90 -19.38 -19.52
CA ARG A 417 -5.43 -18.24 -20.30
C ARG A 417 -4.83 -18.16 -21.70
N LEU A 418 -3.61 -18.66 -21.90
CA LEU A 418 -3.02 -18.82 -23.23
C LEU A 418 -3.94 -19.61 -24.19
N GLU A 419 -4.55 -20.72 -23.74
CA GLU A 419 -5.38 -21.54 -24.61
C GLU A 419 -6.67 -20.81 -24.98
N MET A 420 -7.32 -20.16 -24.02
CA MET A 420 -8.50 -19.32 -24.26
C MET A 420 -8.18 -18.20 -25.25
N PHE A 421 -7.03 -17.55 -25.08
CA PHE A 421 -6.55 -16.52 -26.00
C PHE A 421 -6.33 -17.08 -27.41
N VAL A 422 -5.68 -18.23 -27.57
CA VAL A 422 -5.47 -18.82 -28.90
C VAL A 422 -6.79 -19.25 -29.55
N GLN A 423 -7.74 -19.81 -28.79
CA GLN A 423 -9.07 -20.13 -29.30
C GLN A 423 -9.80 -18.86 -29.78
N ARG A 424 -9.72 -17.77 -29.00
CA ARG A 424 -10.25 -16.45 -29.38
C ARG A 424 -9.63 -15.94 -30.68
N LEU A 425 -8.29 -15.98 -30.80
CA LEU A 425 -7.58 -15.58 -32.02
C LEU A 425 -7.97 -16.43 -33.24
N LYS A 426 -8.17 -17.75 -33.06
CA LYS A 426 -8.64 -18.65 -34.13
C LYS A 426 -10.06 -18.31 -34.57
N ALA A 427 -10.96 -17.98 -33.63
CA ALA A 427 -12.31 -17.53 -33.97
C ALA A 427 -12.29 -16.22 -34.76
N ILE A 428 -11.45 -15.27 -34.36
CA ILE A 428 -11.26 -14.01 -35.10
C ILE A 428 -10.66 -14.28 -36.48
N LYS A 429 -9.73 -15.22 -36.61
CA LYS A 429 -9.14 -15.59 -37.92
C LYS A 429 -10.20 -16.07 -38.91
N ILE A 430 -11.18 -16.85 -38.46
CA ILE A 430 -12.31 -17.27 -39.31
C ILE A 430 -13.08 -16.06 -39.85
N VAL A 431 -13.23 -14.99 -39.06
CA VAL A 431 -13.88 -13.74 -39.50
C VAL A 431 -13.07 -13.06 -40.61
N PHE A 432 -11.74 -13.00 -40.49
CA PHE A 432 -10.87 -12.46 -41.55
C PHE A 432 -10.92 -13.29 -42.83
N GLU A 433 -10.78 -14.62 -42.73
CA GLU A 433 -10.85 -15.54 -43.88
C GLU A 433 -12.19 -15.42 -44.61
N THR A 434 -13.28 -15.31 -43.84
CA THR A 434 -14.64 -15.09 -44.36
C THR A 434 -14.74 -13.73 -45.05
N SER A 435 -14.22 -12.66 -44.43
CA SER A 435 -14.21 -11.31 -45.00
C SER A 435 -13.46 -11.25 -46.33
N SER A 436 -12.30 -11.92 -46.41
CA SER A 436 -11.49 -12.05 -47.63
C SER A 436 -12.22 -12.83 -48.72
N ALA A 437 -12.98 -13.88 -48.37
CA ALA A 437 -13.82 -14.61 -49.31
C ALA A 437 -14.96 -13.75 -49.89
N PHE A 438 -15.66 -12.99 -49.05
CA PHE A 438 -16.71 -12.05 -49.49
C PHE A 438 -16.15 -10.92 -50.35
N LEU A 439 -14.96 -10.39 -50.03
CA LEU A 439 -14.29 -9.38 -50.86
C LEU A 439 -13.92 -9.94 -52.24
N ARG A 440 -13.47 -11.19 -52.33
CA ARG A 440 -13.20 -11.86 -53.61
C ARG A 440 -14.48 -12.06 -54.42
N LEU A 441 -15.58 -12.44 -53.75
CA LEU A 441 -16.88 -12.59 -54.39
C LEU A 441 -17.39 -11.25 -54.96
N ALA A 442 -17.23 -10.15 -54.23
CA ALA A 442 -17.62 -8.82 -54.71
C ALA A 442 -16.82 -8.38 -55.95
N LYS A 443 -15.57 -8.86 -56.11
CA LYS A 443 -14.70 -8.56 -57.26
C LYS A 443 -14.95 -9.47 -58.46
N THR A 444 -15.72 -10.55 -58.34
CA THR A 444 -16.02 -11.43 -59.47
C THR A 444 -17.10 -10.82 -60.38
N GLU A 445 -16.76 -10.63 -61.65
CA GLU A 445 -17.70 -10.20 -62.68
C GLU A 445 -18.35 -11.40 -63.36
N VAL A 446 -19.69 -11.38 -63.48
CA VAL A 446 -20.46 -12.42 -64.18
C VAL A 446 -20.94 -11.88 -65.52
N GLY A 447 -20.44 -12.45 -66.62
CA GLY A 447 -20.80 -12.02 -67.98
C GLY A 447 -22.20 -12.47 -68.45
N GLY A 448 -22.77 -11.76 -69.42
CA GLY A 448 -24.04 -12.09 -70.08
C GLY A 448 -25.28 -11.39 -69.49
N ILE A 449 -26.43 -11.54 -70.15
CA ILE A 449 -27.69 -10.84 -69.81
C ILE A 449 -28.21 -11.24 -68.42
N HIS A 450 -28.06 -12.52 -68.06
CA HIS A 450 -28.36 -13.03 -66.71
C HIS A 450 -27.27 -12.70 -65.69
N GLY A 451 -26.02 -12.48 -66.16
CA GLY A 451 -24.89 -12.14 -65.31
C GLY A 451 -25.02 -10.77 -64.63
N HIS A 452 -25.70 -9.82 -65.27
CA HIS A 452 -25.96 -8.52 -64.66
C HIS A 452 -26.84 -8.62 -63.39
N VAL A 453 -27.90 -9.44 -63.43
CA VAL A 453 -28.78 -9.66 -62.28
C VAL A 453 -28.02 -10.34 -61.13
N THR A 454 -27.21 -11.35 -61.45
CA THR A 454 -26.37 -12.05 -60.47
C THR A 454 -25.31 -11.13 -59.85
N ALA A 455 -24.70 -10.24 -60.63
CA ALA A 455 -23.74 -9.26 -60.11
C ALA A 455 -24.37 -8.27 -59.12
N ILE A 456 -25.62 -7.85 -59.35
CA ILE A 456 -26.37 -7.01 -58.41
C ILE A 456 -26.63 -7.78 -57.10
N GLN A 457 -27.05 -9.04 -57.18
CA GLN A 457 -27.29 -9.88 -55.99
C GLN A 457 -26.00 -10.12 -55.18
N ILE A 458 -24.89 -10.39 -55.86
CA ILE A 458 -23.57 -10.54 -55.23
C ILE A 458 -23.18 -9.27 -54.46
N LYS A 459 -23.42 -8.10 -55.06
CA LYS A 459 -23.14 -6.83 -54.42
C LYS A 459 -24.02 -6.60 -53.18
N GLN A 460 -25.31 -6.92 -53.26
CA GLN A 460 -26.22 -6.83 -52.10
C GLN A 460 -25.75 -7.72 -50.94
N ILE A 461 -25.37 -8.97 -51.22
CA ILE A 461 -24.82 -9.90 -50.22
C ILE A 461 -23.55 -9.33 -49.57
N TYR A 462 -22.67 -8.70 -50.37
CA TYR A 462 -21.46 -8.08 -49.85
C TYR A 462 -21.77 -6.86 -48.97
N ASP A 463 -22.72 -6.01 -49.38
CA ASP A 463 -23.13 -4.83 -48.61
C ASP A 463 -23.76 -5.25 -47.26
N GLU A 464 -24.62 -6.28 -47.24
CA GLU A 464 -25.17 -6.87 -46.01
C GLU A 464 -24.07 -7.41 -45.08
N PHE A 465 -23.05 -8.06 -45.64
CA PHE A 465 -21.91 -8.54 -44.86
C PHE A 465 -21.09 -7.39 -44.24
N GLN A 466 -20.89 -6.28 -44.97
CA GLN A 466 -20.20 -5.10 -44.45
C GLN A 466 -20.96 -4.48 -43.27
N GLU A 467 -22.29 -4.44 -43.30
CA GLU A 467 -23.09 -3.97 -42.16
C GLU A 467 -22.92 -4.82 -40.90
N GLN A 468 -22.81 -6.16 -41.07
CA GLN A 468 -22.51 -7.06 -39.96
C GLN A 468 -21.10 -6.83 -39.40
N LEU A 469 -20.10 -6.60 -40.25
CA LEU A 469 -18.74 -6.29 -39.83
C LEU A 469 -18.66 -4.98 -39.02
N VAL A 470 -19.40 -3.95 -39.43
CA VAL A 470 -19.52 -2.68 -38.68
C VAL A 470 -20.14 -2.88 -37.30
N THR A 471 -21.08 -3.82 -37.18
CA THR A 471 -21.66 -4.19 -35.88
C THR A 471 -20.61 -4.86 -34.98
N PHE A 472 -19.74 -5.70 -35.55
CA PHE A 472 -18.63 -6.33 -34.85
C PHE A 472 -17.58 -5.31 -34.36
N ASP A 473 -17.28 -4.28 -35.16
CA ASP A 473 -16.39 -3.17 -34.77
C ASP A 473 -16.94 -2.31 -33.62
N LYS A 474 -18.27 -2.30 -33.42
CA LYS A 474 -18.96 -1.58 -32.33
C LYS A 474 -19.11 -2.41 -31.06
N CYS A 475 -18.44 -3.55 -30.95
CA CYS A 475 -18.50 -4.41 -29.79
C CYS A 475 -18.11 -3.62 -28.51
N PRO A 476 -18.91 -3.67 -27.43
CA PRO A 476 -18.66 -2.88 -26.22
C PRO A 476 -17.51 -3.41 -25.35
N TYR A 477 -16.99 -4.60 -25.67
CA TYR A 477 -15.92 -5.25 -24.94
C TYR A 477 -14.71 -5.49 -25.85
N ASP A 478 -13.51 -5.61 -25.26
CA ASP A 478 -12.29 -5.89 -26.00
C ASP A 478 -12.35 -7.29 -26.62
N VAL A 479 -12.42 -7.34 -27.95
CA VAL A 479 -12.50 -8.58 -28.74
C VAL A 479 -11.31 -9.52 -28.52
N LEU A 480 -10.18 -9.01 -28.03
CA LEU A 480 -8.96 -9.76 -27.72
C LEU A 480 -8.85 -10.19 -26.25
N GLU A 481 -9.79 -9.84 -25.37
CA GLU A 481 -9.75 -10.28 -23.97
C GLU A 481 -10.21 -11.74 -23.86
N PRO A 482 -9.36 -12.66 -23.34
CA PRO A 482 -9.72 -14.08 -23.22
C PRO A 482 -10.87 -14.36 -22.26
N ASP A 483 -11.03 -13.51 -21.25
CA ASP A 483 -12.00 -13.69 -20.15
C ASP A 483 -13.32 -12.94 -20.40
N ALA A 484 -13.44 -12.23 -21.53
CA ALA A 484 -14.68 -11.56 -21.88
C ALA A 484 -15.73 -12.62 -22.28
N GLU A 485 -16.72 -12.82 -21.41
CA GLU A 485 -17.94 -13.55 -21.77
C GLU A 485 -18.68 -12.77 -22.86
N ALA A 486 -19.01 -13.47 -23.95
CA ALA A 486 -19.75 -12.93 -25.08
C ALA A 486 -21.26 -12.89 -24.79
#